data_AF-A0A4Y9NAC5-F1
#
_entry.id   AF-A0A4Y9NAC5-F1
#
_cell.length_a   1.000
_cell.length_b   1.000
_cell.length_c   1.000
_cell.angle_alpha   90.00
_cell.angle_beta   90.00
_cell.angle_gamma   90.00
#
_symmetry.space_group_name_H-M   'P 1'
#
loop_
_entity.id
_entity.type
_entity.pdbx_description
1 polymer ?
#
loop_
_entity_poly.entity_id
_entity_poly.type
_entity_poly.pdbx_seq_one_letter_code
_entity_poly.pdbx_strand_id
1 'polypeptide(L)'
;MDPLTVFVRETAQNSWDARLPGQETVYRLELTTVAATHRPTWERLLTPPAAVQDHLGVGRAVRTPNLTLLSVVDRATKGLGGPTRADQIADERRDWVSFVLNVGEKRDTAQGGGTYGYGKAVLYRLSRVGTILVYTRTADRAGQLQSRLIGIALGSSFDNRDRVDTTSRPFTGRHWWGDVREDHVEPLLGDEADAIARALGLSPFSENESGTTLVVIDPDLDDFDDMDSAASHLAETIAWHLWPIMLPERGTNRLVPDVVSGGRSFAVPDPGRLYPLRMFVSAYRRLAGDGATVLESRNPRQRLGRFALERAVVVPMSPSSVSLASGFAGIDGDPHHVCLMRSPELVVRYHEGPTTASVNSVYAGVFRADDALDEVYAASEPPTHDHWVYEQLTGHARTFVSVTFRRLREQLAVFRAPVTAAVSTTSEVALGAASNFLGGLVAAAFAQPDIREGAAGHGTREGRAGGNAPGGAGAGGARLGEENGAASRERPRVTVVTDPRVEERDGMVVLVARYRVAAAGPVQLEARLSVATWEGRENDPPAGAERPRVGSWTTGRGTVHSDRCIVFPPDEVDLVVVPVADTATDITVVAGLLSELQVADS
;
A
#
# COMPACT_ATOMS: atom_id res chain seq x y z
N MET A 1 -0.78 8.66 -6.59
CA MET A 1 0.42 7.80 -6.65
C MET A 1 1.63 8.67 -6.95
N ASP A 2 2.74 8.37 -6.30
CA ASP A 2 4.03 9.01 -6.54
C ASP A 2 4.70 8.49 -7.82
N PRO A 3 5.74 9.20 -8.35
CA PRO A 3 6.45 8.80 -9.56
C PRO A 3 7.11 7.41 -9.49
N LEU A 4 7.65 7.00 -8.34
CA LEU A 4 8.30 5.70 -8.20
C LEU A 4 7.29 4.55 -8.22
N THR A 5 6.10 4.74 -7.64
CA THR A 5 5.02 3.76 -7.77
C THR A 5 4.61 3.54 -9.21
N VAL A 6 4.45 4.61 -10.00
CA VAL A 6 4.18 4.47 -11.44
C VAL A 6 5.34 3.77 -12.14
N PHE A 7 6.59 4.16 -11.83
CA PHE A 7 7.78 3.54 -12.40
C PHE A 7 7.83 2.02 -12.18
N VAL A 8 7.63 1.55 -10.94
CA VAL A 8 7.62 0.11 -10.61
C VAL A 8 6.52 -0.61 -11.37
N ARG A 9 5.30 -0.07 -11.39
CA ARG A 9 4.17 -0.73 -12.05
C ARG A 9 4.39 -0.87 -13.57
N GLU A 10 4.83 0.19 -14.23
CA GLU A 10 5.07 0.19 -15.67
C GLU A 10 6.23 -0.76 -16.07
N THR A 11 7.34 -0.70 -15.34
CA THR A 11 8.54 -1.49 -15.67
C THR A 11 8.37 -2.97 -15.31
N ALA A 12 7.68 -3.29 -14.21
CA ALA A 12 7.32 -4.66 -13.88
C ALA A 12 6.30 -5.24 -14.87
N GLN A 13 5.31 -4.47 -15.32
CA GLN A 13 4.38 -4.93 -16.35
C GLN A 13 5.12 -5.25 -17.66
N ASN A 14 6.02 -4.36 -18.12
CA ASN A 14 6.83 -4.63 -19.30
C ASN A 14 7.68 -5.92 -19.15
N SER A 15 8.27 -6.12 -17.98
CA SER A 15 9.06 -7.33 -17.66
C SER A 15 8.18 -8.58 -17.66
N TRP A 16 6.99 -8.48 -17.05
CA TRP A 16 6.04 -9.58 -16.92
C TRP A 16 5.44 -9.99 -18.26
N ASP A 17 5.09 -9.03 -19.12
CA ASP A 17 4.61 -9.27 -20.47
C ASP A 17 5.71 -9.85 -21.38
N ALA A 18 6.98 -9.63 -21.03
CA ALA A 18 8.13 -10.15 -21.75
C ALA A 18 8.62 -11.53 -21.25
N ARG A 19 8.06 -12.09 -20.18
CA ARG A 19 8.56 -13.33 -19.55
C ARG A 19 8.65 -14.52 -20.51
N LEU A 20 9.67 -15.35 -20.34
CA LEU A 20 9.80 -16.63 -21.01
C LEU A 20 9.01 -17.72 -20.25
N PRO A 21 8.36 -18.66 -20.97
CA PRO A 21 7.65 -19.74 -20.32
C PRO A 21 8.60 -20.71 -19.61
N GLY A 22 8.15 -21.26 -18.49
CA GLY A 22 8.87 -22.32 -17.77
C GLY A 22 10.03 -21.85 -16.89
N GLN A 23 10.28 -20.54 -16.80
CA GLN A 23 11.38 -19.96 -16.02
C GLN A 23 10.87 -18.83 -15.11
N GLU A 24 11.48 -18.71 -13.92
CA GLU A 24 11.21 -17.61 -13.01
C GLU A 24 11.68 -16.29 -13.62
N THR A 25 10.80 -15.29 -13.67
CA THR A 25 11.16 -13.97 -14.20
C THR A 25 11.86 -13.16 -13.13
N VAL A 26 13.13 -12.86 -13.32
CA VAL A 26 13.87 -11.99 -12.39
C VAL A 26 13.51 -10.55 -12.71
N TYR A 27 13.19 -9.78 -11.68
CA TYR A 27 12.93 -8.35 -11.77
C TYR A 27 13.69 -7.62 -10.67
N ARG A 28 14.83 -7.05 -11.01
CA ARG A 28 15.70 -6.37 -10.05
C ARG A 28 15.72 -4.86 -10.27
N LEU A 29 15.66 -4.11 -9.18
CA LEU A 29 15.91 -2.68 -9.15
C LEU A 29 17.28 -2.40 -8.50
N GLU A 30 18.15 -1.67 -9.20
CA GLU A 30 19.51 -1.35 -8.72
C GLU A 30 19.68 0.18 -8.64
N LEU A 31 19.83 0.70 -7.42
CA LEU A 31 20.24 2.08 -7.14
C LEU A 31 21.75 2.11 -6.91
N THR A 32 22.47 2.78 -7.81
CA THR A 32 23.94 2.78 -7.78
C THR A 32 24.51 4.15 -8.09
N THR A 33 25.73 4.40 -7.63
CA THR A 33 26.54 5.54 -8.09
C THR A 33 27.59 5.01 -9.05
N VAL A 34 27.80 5.71 -10.17
CA VAL A 34 28.85 5.35 -11.14
C VAL A 34 30.20 5.31 -10.45
N ALA A 35 30.83 4.14 -10.42
CA ALA A 35 32.14 3.97 -9.82
C ALA A 35 33.21 4.77 -10.56
N ALA A 36 34.22 5.26 -9.83
CA ALA A 36 35.31 6.07 -10.38
C ALA A 36 36.04 5.40 -11.56
N THR A 37 36.10 4.06 -11.58
CA THR A 37 36.69 3.26 -12.67
C THR A 37 35.94 3.37 -13.99
N HIS A 38 34.60 3.54 -13.96
CA HIS A 38 33.76 3.60 -15.15
C HIS A 38 33.53 5.03 -15.64
N ARG A 39 33.72 6.03 -14.76
CA ARG A 39 33.47 7.45 -15.02
C ARG A 39 34.08 7.99 -16.33
N PRO A 40 35.37 7.73 -16.67
CA PRO A 40 35.93 8.22 -17.93
C PRO A 40 35.18 7.71 -19.17
N THR A 41 34.59 6.51 -19.10
CA THR A 41 33.78 5.95 -20.19
C THR A 41 32.42 6.64 -20.28
N TRP A 42 31.76 6.89 -19.14
CA TRP A 42 30.51 7.66 -19.11
C TRP A 42 30.70 9.07 -19.68
N GLU A 43 31.74 9.77 -19.27
CA GLU A 43 32.07 11.10 -19.78
C GLU A 43 32.38 11.08 -21.28
N ARG A 44 33.20 10.13 -21.74
CA ARG A 44 33.59 10.02 -23.15
C ARG A 44 32.41 9.69 -24.06
N LEU A 45 31.53 8.76 -23.66
CA LEU A 45 30.47 8.24 -24.52
C LEU A 45 29.19 9.07 -24.50
N LEU A 46 28.85 9.70 -23.38
CA LEU A 46 27.57 10.41 -23.22
C LEU A 46 27.71 11.92 -23.14
N THR A 47 28.91 12.50 -23.18
CA THR A 47 29.05 13.95 -23.38
C THR A 47 28.57 14.31 -24.80
N PRO A 48 27.49 15.11 -24.94
CA PRO A 48 27.02 15.51 -26.25
C PRO A 48 28.04 16.41 -26.95
N PRO A 49 28.03 16.46 -28.30
CA PRO A 49 28.78 17.48 -29.03
C PRO A 49 28.42 18.89 -28.55
N ALA A 50 29.39 19.81 -28.52
CA ALA A 50 29.19 21.19 -28.04
C ALA A 50 27.96 21.88 -28.68
N ALA A 51 27.73 21.58 -29.96
CA ALA A 51 26.58 21.95 -30.78
C ALA A 51 25.18 21.74 -30.17
N VAL A 52 25.02 20.71 -29.34
CA VAL A 52 23.71 20.28 -28.78
C VAL A 52 23.76 20.14 -27.26
N GLN A 53 24.91 20.43 -26.65
CA GLN A 53 25.16 20.22 -25.23
C GLN A 53 24.25 21.08 -24.35
N ASP A 54 23.94 22.32 -24.76
CA ASP A 54 23.08 23.23 -23.99
C ASP A 54 21.61 22.79 -23.96
N HIS A 55 21.21 21.91 -24.88
CA HIS A 55 19.87 21.34 -24.95
C HIS A 55 19.75 19.96 -24.29
N LEU A 56 20.87 19.38 -23.85
CA LEU A 56 20.95 18.02 -23.30
C LEU A 56 21.65 18.02 -21.93
N GLY A 57 20.87 17.85 -20.86
CA GLY A 57 21.38 17.88 -19.48
C GLY A 57 22.40 16.78 -19.16
N VAL A 58 22.41 15.68 -19.93
CA VAL A 58 23.27 14.50 -19.70
C VAL A 58 24.76 14.85 -19.67
N GLY A 59 25.22 15.81 -20.48
CA GLY A 59 26.62 16.22 -20.50
C GLY A 59 27.09 16.79 -19.16
N ARG A 60 26.23 17.53 -18.46
CA ARG A 60 26.53 18.03 -17.11
C ARG A 60 26.49 16.89 -16.09
N ALA A 61 25.49 16.01 -16.18
CA ALA A 61 25.30 14.90 -15.25
C ALA A 61 26.49 13.93 -15.25
N VAL A 62 27.03 13.55 -16.41
CA VAL A 62 28.17 12.61 -16.45
C VAL A 62 29.46 13.16 -15.83
N ARG A 63 29.57 14.49 -15.71
CA ARG A 63 30.70 15.16 -15.06
C ARG A 63 30.50 15.34 -13.54
N THR A 64 29.33 15.04 -12.98
CA THR A 64 29.12 15.14 -11.53
C THR A 64 29.76 13.97 -10.80
N PRO A 65 30.46 14.19 -9.68
CA PRO A 65 31.22 13.14 -8.98
C PRO A 65 30.35 12.02 -8.40
N ASN A 66 29.06 12.28 -8.19
CA ASN A 66 28.09 11.35 -7.62
C ASN A 66 26.93 11.10 -8.60
N LEU A 67 27.23 10.69 -9.84
CA LEU A 67 26.19 10.36 -10.80
C LEU A 67 25.45 9.10 -10.33
N THR A 68 24.19 9.27 -9.95
CA THR A 68 23.30 8.19 -9.52
C THR A 68 22.59 7.58 -10.72
N LEU A 69 22.34 6.27 -10.66
CA LEU A 69 21.60 5.49 -11.64
C LEU A 69 20.51 4.69 -10.92
N LEU A 70 19.33 4.60 -11.55
CA LEU A 70 18.30 3.63 -11.20
C LEU A 70 18.14 2.66 -12.37
N SER A 71 18.52 1.40 -12.17
CA SER A 71 18.43 0.37 -13.21
C SER A 71 17.29 -0.61 -12.94
N VAL A 72 16.51 -0.92 -13.97
CA VAL A 72 15.59 -2.06 -14.01
C VAL A 72 16.31 -3.18 -14.75
N VAL A 73 16.54 -4.29 -14.08
CA VAL A 73 17.27 -5.45 -14.59
C VAL A 73 16.29 -6.63 -14.62
N ASP A 74 15.72 -6.91 -15.78
CA ASP A 74 14.91 -8.09 -16.01
C ASP A 74 15.75 -9.22 -16.65
N ARG A 75 15.48 -10.47 -16.26
CA ARG A 75 16.09 -11.69 -16.83
C ARG A 75 15.04 -12.79 -16.98
N ALA A 76 15.35 -13.78 -17.81
CA ALA A 76 14.39 -14.78 -18.28
C ALA A 76 13.18 -14.13 -18.98
N THR A 77 13.44 -13.06 -19.72
CA THR A 77 12.47 -12.39 -20.60
C THR A 77 12.95 -12.47 -22.05
N LYS A 78 12.05 -12.26 -23.01
CA LYS A 78 12.33 -12.30 -24.45
C LYS A 78 13.23 -11.15 -24.95
N GLY A 79 13.54 -10.16 -24.10
CA GLY A 79 14.24 -8.92 -24.50
C GLY A 79 13.51 -8.11 -25.57
N LEU A 80 14.13 -7.03 -26.05
CA LEU A 80 13.55 -6.15 -27.09
C LEU A 80 13.96 -6.62 -28.49
N GLY A 81 13.22 -7.58 -29.03
CA GLY A 81 13.42 -8.13 -30.38
C GLY A 81 12.67 -7.38 -31.49
N GLY A 82 12.78 -7.91 -32.70
CA GLY A 82 12.25 -7.27 -33.92
C GLY A 82 13.27 -6.39 -34.64
N PRO A 83 12.86 -5.71 -35.72
CA PRO A 83 13.75 -4.86 -36.52
C PRO A 83 14.22 -3.65 -35.71
N THR A 84 15.42 -3.17 -36.03
CA THR A 84 15.97 -1.96 -35.43
C THR A 84 15.47 -0.69 -36.08
N ARG A 85 14.89 -0.79 -37.29
CA ARG A 85 14.33 0.32 -38.07
C ARG A 85 12.82 0.21 -38.25
N ALA A 86 12.15 1.36 -38.25
CA ALA A 86 10.70 1.45 -38.40
C ALA A 86 10.19 1.18 -39.83
N ASP A 87 11.05 1.31 -40.84
CA ASP A 87 10.74 1.09 -42.25
C ASP A 87 10.89 -0.37 -42.70
N GLN A 88 11.40 -1.25 -41.81
CA GLN A 88 11.48 -2.68 -42.06
C GLN A 88 10.17 -3.37 -41.71
N ILE A 89 9.66 -4.18 -42.63
CA ILE A 89 8.48 -5.01 -42.39
C ILE A 89 8.82 -6.06 -41.31
N ALA A 90 8.14 -5.95 -40.18
CA ALA A 90 8.15 -6.98 -39.16
C ALA A 90 6.93 -7.90 -39.32
N ASP A 91 7.21 -9.18 -39.61
CA ASP A 91 6.20 -10.23 -39.70
C ASP A 91 5.77 -10.79 -38.33
N GLU A 92 6.59 -10.64 -37.27
CA GLU A 92 6.33 -11.33 -35.98
C GLU A 92 6.56 -10.48 -34.72
N ARG A 93 7.71 -9.78 -34.58
CA ARG A 93 8.05 -9.01 -33.38
C ARG A 93 8.37 -7.55 -33.69
N ARG A 94 7.81 -6.63 -32.90
CA ARG A 94 8.03 -5.17 -32.99
C ARG A 94 8.39 -4.55 -31.64
N ASP A 95 8.88 -5.34 -30.69
CA ASP A 95 9.16 -4.91 -29.32
C ASP A 95 10.17 -3.75 -29.31
N TRP A 96 11.25 -3.85 -30.11
CA TRP A 96 12.28 -2.82 -30.27
C TRP A 96 11.71 -1.49 -30.79
N VAL A 97 11.09 -1.49 -31.98
CA VAL A 97 10.51 -0.28 -32.59
C VAL A 97 9.51 0.37 -31.65
N SER A 98 8.62 -0.44 -31.06
CA SER A 98 7.60 0.04 -30.13
C SER A 98 8.24 0.71 -28.92
N PHE A 99 9.32 0.16 -28.36
CA PHE A 99 9.97 0.67 -27.16
C PHE A 99 10.91 1.86 -27.42
N VAL A 100 11.77 1.76 -28.43
CA VAL A 100 12.90 2.66 -28.66
C VAL A 100 12.57 3.80 -29.62
N LEU A 101 11.77 3.53 -30.67
CA LEU A 101 11.52 4.50 -31.74
C LEU A 101 10.19 5.24 -31.57
N ASN A 102 9.13 4.55 -31.13
CA ASN A 102 7.80 5.15 -30.95
C ASN A 102 7.68 5.95 -29.63
N VAL A 103 8.81 6.42 -29.10
CA VAL A 103 8.86 7.25 -27.89
C VAL A 103 8.29 8.63 -28.23
N GLY A 104 7.26 9.03 -27.50
CA GLY A 104 6.61 10.33 -27.65
C GLY A 104 5.55 10.42 -28.77
N GLU A 105 5.21 9.31 -29.44
CA GLU A 105 4.07 9.30 -30.36
C GLU A 105 2.74 9.43 -29.60
N LYS A 106 1.81 10.26 -30.12
CA LYS A 106 0.44 10.35 -29.63
C LYS A 106 -0.27 9.04 -29.99
N ARG A 107 -0.95 8.41 -29.04
CA ARG A 107 -1.99 7.43 -29.41
C ARG A 107 -3.14 8.24 -30.04
N ASP A 108 -3.51 7.91 -31.28
CA ASP A 108 -4.68 8.47 -31.93
C ASP A 108 -5.95 7.98 -31.20
N THR A 109 -6.38 8.73 -30.18
CA THR A 109 -7.74 8.63 -29.63
C THR A 109 -8.52 9.88 -30.04
N ALA A 110 -9.73 9.67 -30.59
CA ALA A 110 -10.58 10.68 -31.23
C ALA A 110 -11.16 11.78 -30.31
N GLN A 111 -10.55 12.03 -29.14
CA GLN A 111 -10.87 13.17 -28.29
C GLN A 111 -9.57 13.88 -27.90
N GLY A 112 -9.37 15.05 -28.49
CA GLY A 112 -8.22 15.91 -28.25
C GLY A 112 -8.16 16.38 -26.79
N GLY A 113 -7.07 16.02 -26.12
CA GLY A 113 -6.70 16.46 -24.78
C GLY A 113 -5.47 15.68 -24.36
N GLY A 114 -4.32 16.37 -24.24
CA GLY A 114 -3.00 15.75 -24.22
C GLY A 114 -2.84 14.60 -23.22
N THR A 115 -2.62 13.39 -23.74
CA THR A 115 -2.15 12.27 -22.93
C THR A 115 -1.04 11.59 -23.72
N TYR A 116 0.20 11.99 -23.43
CA TYR A 116 1.42 11.34 -23.91
C TYR A 116 1.39 9.84 -23.52
N GLY A 117 2.08 8.96 -24.26
CA GLY A 117 2.24 7.55 -23.86
C GLY A 117 2.97 7.41 -22.52
N TYR A 118 2.23 7.57 -21.41
CA TYR A 118 2.73 7.75 -20.04
C TYR A 118 3.61 6.58 -19.57
N GLY A 119 3.34 5.35 -20.02
CA GLY A 119 4.05 4.16 -19.54
C GLY A 119 5.56 4.15 -19.80
N LYS A 120 6.02 4.68 -20.94
CA LYS A 120 7.47 4.87 -21.20
C LYS A 120 7.96 6.24 -20.75
N ALA A 121 7.07 7.22 -20.71
CA ALA A 121 7.40 8.57 -20.28
C ALA A 121 7.87 8.63 -18.83
N VAL A 122 7.45 7.71 -17.96
CA VAL A 122 7.91 7.66 -16.55
C VAL A 122 9.42 7.47 -16.45
N LEU A 123 10.04 6.66 -17.31
CA LEU A 123 11.49 6.46 -17.34
C LEU A 123 12.24 7.78 -17.58
N TYR A 124 11.77 8.58 -18.54
CA TYR A 124 12.37 9.86 -18.90
C TYR A 124 12.04 10.95 -17.87
N ARG A 125 10.83 10.96 -17.32
CA ARG A 125 10.43 11.94 -16.29
C ARG A 125 11.15 11.73 -14.98
N LEU A 126 11.44 10.48 -14.64
CA LEU A 126 12.23 10.16 -13.45
C LEU A 126 13.70 10.56 -13.66
N SER A 127 14.22 10.63 -14.89
CA SER A 127 15.56 11.17 -15.15
C SER A 127 15.55 12.70 -15.11
N ARG A 128 16.36 13.33 -14.25
CA ARG A 128 16.54 14.80 -14.23
C ARG A 128 17.04 15.35 -15.55
N VAL A 129 17.73 14.51 -16.33
CA VAL A 129 18.29 14.85 -17.64
C VAL A 129 17.51 14.25 -18.80
N GLY A 130 16.35 13.65 -18.53
CA GLY A 130 15.50 13.03 -19.55
C GLY A 130 16.19 11.94 -20.35
N THR A 131 17.20 11.25 -19.80
CA THR A 131 18.05 10.31 -20.55
C THR A 131 18.06 8.93 -19.90
N ILE A 132 17.94 7.90 -20.74
CA ILE A 132 18.05 6.50 -20.34
C ILE A 132 19.03 5.73 -21.23
N LEU A 133 19.55 4.62 -20.74
CA LEU A 133 20.21 3.59 -21.55
C LEU A 133 19.35 2.34 -21.58
N VAL A 134 19.36 1.66 -22.73
CA VAL A 134 18.66 0.40 -22.96
C VAL A 134 19.69 -0.63 -23.41
N TYR A 135 19.94 -1.62 -22.58
CA TYR A 135 20.80 -2.76 -22.87
C TYR A 135 19.95 -4.03 -22.84
N THR A 136 19.81 -4.71 -23.97
CA THR A 136 18.90 -5.86 -24.08
C THR A 136 19.54 -6.98 -24.86
N ARG A 137 19.26 -8.23 -24.46
CA ARG A 137 19.66 -9.42 -25.21
C ARG A 137 18.41 -10.19 -25.57
N THR A 138 18.25 -10.46 -26.87
CA THR A 138 17.04 -11.05 -27.44
C THR A 138 17.41 -12.08 -28.49
N ALA A 139 16.55 -13.09 -28.67
CA ALA A 139 16.71 -14.06 -29.74
C ALA A 139 16.33 -13.44 -31.10
N ASP A 140 17.18 -13.67 -32.10
CA ASP A 140 16.88 -13.38 -33.50
C ASP A 140 15.94 -14.44 -34.13
N ARG A 141 15.70 -14.34 -35.44
CA ARG A 141 14.84 -15.30 -36.17
C ARG A 141 15.39 -16.72 -36.19
N ALA A 142 16.71 -16.89 -36.03
CA ALA A 142 17.37 -18.19 -35.96
C ALA A 142 17.45 -18.72 -34.52
N GLY A 143 16.90 -18.00 -33.54
CA GLY A 143 16.99 -18.33 -32.11
C GLY A 143 18.33 -17.99 -31.48
N GLN A 144 19.24 -17.31 -32.19
CA GLN A 144 20.53 -16.88 -31.66
C GLN A 144 20.37 -15.63 -30.82
N LEU A 145 21.01 -15.59 -29.66
CA LEU A 145 20.96 -14.43 -28.78
C LEU A 145 21.86 -13.32 -29.31
N GLN A 146 21.30 -12.11 -29.42
CA GLN A 146 22.02 -10.92 -29.82
C GLN A 146 21.78 -9.80 -28.80
N SER A 147 22.87 -9.22 -28.29
CA SER A 147 22.82 -8.02 -27.47
C SER A 147 22.65 -6.76 -28.31
N ARG A 148 21.96 -5.77 -27.75
CA ARG A 148 21.77 -4.43 -28.31
C ARG A 148 21.93 -3.39 -27.22
N LEU A 149 22.62 -2.29 -27.50
CA LEU A 149 22.79 -1.17 -26.58
C LEU A 149 22.49 0.15 -27.29
N ILE A 150 21.62 0.98 -26.68
CA ILE A 150 21.29 2.31 -27.19
C ILE A 150 21.00 3.29 -26.05
N GLY A 151 21.42 4.54 -26.19
CA GLY A 151 21.02 5.65 -25.32
C GLY A 151 19.90 6.45 -25.94
N ILE A 152 18.96 6.92 -25.12
CA ILE A 152 17.80 7.71 -25.57
C ILE A 152 17.65 8.91 -24.64
N ALA A 153 17.61 10.11 -25.20
CA ALA A 153 17.20 11.31 -24.46
C ALA A 153 15.94 11.93 -25.06
N LEU A 154 15.05 12.34 -24.16
CA LEU A 154 13.81 13.03 -24.45
C LEU A 154 13.82 14.38 -23.74
N GLY A 155 13.94 15.44 -24.53
CA GLY A 155 13.90 16.83 -24.09
C GLY A 155 12.92 17.67 -24.91
N SER A 156 12.95 18.98 -24.69
CA SER A 156 12.14 19.94 -25.44
C SER A 156 12.59 20.05 -26.90
N SER A 157 11.66 20.31 -27.81
CA SER A 157 12.00 20.70 -29.17
C SER A 157 12.81 22.00 -29.17
N PHE A 158 13.82 22.08 -30.01
CA PHE A 158 14.66 23.27 -30.17
C PHE A 158 15.01 23.47 -31.65
N ASP A 159 15.68 24.57 -31.96
CA ASP A 159 16.25 24.81 -33.28
C ASP A 159 17.66 25.38 -33.14
N ASN A 160 18.40 25.39 -34.24
CA ASN A 160 19.76 25.90 -34.31
C ASN A 160 19.83 27.27 -35.00
N ARG A 161 18.80 28.12 -34.89
CA ARG A 161 18.79 29.45 -35.54
C ARG A 161 19.90 30.37 -35.07
N ASP A 162 20.36 30.20 -33.84
CA ASP A 162 21.44 31.00 -33.25
C ASP A 162 22.84 30.57 -33.71
N ARG A 163 22.93 29.52 -34.55
CA ARG A 163 24.20 29.00 -35.08
C ARG A 163 24.46 29.44 -36.51
N VAL A 164 25.63 30.04 -36.73
CA VAL A 164 26.06 30.60 -38.02
C VAL A 164 26.70 29.53 -38.94
N ASP A 165 27.12 28.40 -38.37
CA ASP A 165 27.92 27.36 -39.04
C ASP A 165 27.10 26.22 -39.65
N THR A 166 25.77 26.20 -39.48
CA THR A 166 24.90 25.12 -39.94
C THR A 166 23.59 25.64 -40.52
N THR A 167 22.99 24.90 -41.44
CA THR A 167 21.64 25.21 -41.93
C THR A 167 20.63 25.09 -40.79
N SER A 168 19.82 26.12 -40.60
CA SER A 168 18.78 26.14 -39.58
C SER A 168 17.71 25.08 -39.87
N ARG A 169 17.39 24.25 -38.87
CA ARG A 169 16.35 23.23 -38.92
C ARG A 169 15.75 22.99 -37.52
N PRO A 170 14.47 22.62 -37.44
CA PRO A 170 13.85 22.23 -36.17
C PRO A 170 14.30 20.83 -35.73
N PHE A 171 14.46 20.64 -34.42
CA PHE A 171 14.71 19.36 -33.77
C PHE A 171 13.55 18.98 -32.87
N THR A 172 13.13 17.71 -32.89
CA THR A 172 11.98 17.26 -32.08
C THR A 172 12.29 17.13 -30.58
N GLY A 173 13.55 17.30 -30.17
CA GLY A 173 14.01 17.03 -28.80
C GLY A 173 14.21 15.55 -28.47
N ARG A 174 14.19 14.67 -29.48
CA ARG A 174 14.44 13.22 -29.34
C ARG A 174 15.82 12.91 -29.88
N HIS A 175 16.63 12.23 -29.08
CA HIS A 175 18.02 11.95 -29.38
C HIS A 175 18.32 10.50 -29.11
N TRP A 176 19.11 9.89 -29.99
CA TRP A 176 19.59 8.53 -29.86
C TRP A 176 21.12 8.53 -29.88
N TRP A 177 21.73 7.73 -29.00
CA TRP A 177 23.16 7.46 -28.94
C TRP A 177 23.42 6.00 -29.26
N GLY A 178 24.22 5.77 -30.29
CA GLY A 178 24.55 4.44 -30.79
C GLY A 178 25.52 4.54 -31.96
N ASP A 179 25.44 3.59 -32.87
CA ASP A 179 26.19 3.58 -34.11
C ASP A 179 25.57 4.57 -35.12
N VAL A 180 26.26 5.68 -35.35
CA VAL A 180 25.78 6.77 -36.22
C VAL A 180 26.00 6.39 -37.68
N ARG A 181 24.89 6.18 -38.40
CA ARG A 181 24.87 6.01 -39.86
C ARG A 181 24.53 7.35 -40.53
N GLU A 182 24.58 7.40 -41.86
CA GLU A 182 24.43 8.68 -42.60
C GLU A 182 23.11 9.42 -42.28
N ASP A 183 22.02 8.70 -42.08
CA ASP A 183 20.66 9.25 -41.91
C ASP A 183 19.95 8.83 -40.62
N HIS A 184 20.50 7.90 -39.84
CA HIS A 184 19.89 7.38 -38.60
C HIS A 184 20.94 6.86 -37.61
N VAL A 185 20.48 6.53 -36.40
CA VAL A 185 21.30 5.91 -35.35
C VAL A 185 20.81 4.48 -35.13
N GLU A 186 21.71 3.52 -35.24
CA GLU A 186 21.48 2.11 -34.91
C GLU A 186 22.00 1.82 -33.48
N PRO A 187 21.49 0.79 -32.79
CA PRO A 187 22.11 0.34 -31.55
C PRO A 187 23.48 -0.29 -31.84
N LEU A 188 24.36 -0.28 -30.85
CA LEU A 188 25.50 -1.20 -30.86
C LEU A 188 25.00 -2.63 -30.77
N LEU A 189 25.65 -3.58 -31.43
CA LEU A 189 25.20 -4.97 -31.56
C LEU A 189 26.23 -5.98 -31.03
N GLY A 190 25.75 -7.11 -30.52
CA GLY A 190 26.57 -8.27 -30.15
C GLY A 190 27.71 -7.94 -29.19
N ASP A 191 28.91 -8.42 -29.50
CA ASP A 191 30.11 -8.26 -28.66
C ASP A 191 30.46 -6.80 -28.38
N GLU A 192 30.19 -5.88 -29.31
CA GLU A 192 30.43 -4.45 -29.11
C GLU A 192 29.49 -3.87 -28.06
N ALA A 193 28.20 -4.23 -28.13
CA ALA A 193 27.22 -3.84 -27.12
C ALA A 193 27.64 -4.35 -25.72
N ASP A 194 28.06 -5.62 -25.64
CA ASP A 194 28.50 -6.25 -24.39
C ASP A 194 29.80 -5.64 -23.84
N ALA A 195 30.74 -5.26 -24.73
CA ALA A 195 31.98 -4.60 -24.35
C ALA A 195 31.70 -3.20 -23.77
N ILE A 196 30.84 -2.42 -24.43
CA ILE A 196 30.49 -1.07 -23.95
C ILE A 196 29.65 -1.14 -22.68
N ALA A 197 28.68 -2.05 -22.57
CA ALA A 197 27.92 -2.25 -21.35
C ALA A 197 28.83 -2.56 -20.15
N ARG A 198 29.82 -3.45 -20.32
CA ARG A 198 30.84 -3.72 -19.27
C ARG A 198 31.70 -2.50 -18.97
N ALA A 199 32.10 -1.74 -19.98
CA ALA A 199 32.91 -0.53 -19.79
C ALA A 199 32.15 0.57 -19.01
N LEU A 200 30.82 0.62 -19.15
CA LEU A 200 29.91 1.47 -18.38
C LEU A 200 29.63 0.93 -16.95
N GLY A 201 30.04 -0.30 -16.65
CA GLY A 201 29.80 -0.93 -15.35
C GLY A 201 28.42 -1.59 -15.22
N LEU A 202 27.74 -1.85 -16.33
CA LEU A 202 26.45 -2.56 -16.32
C LEU A 202 26.67 -4.07 -16.14
N SER A 203 25.73 -4.71 -15.44
CA SER A 203 25.71 -6.16 -15.25
C SER A 203 25.61 -6.91 -16.59
N PRO A 204 26.61 -7.71 -16.99
CA PRO A 204 26.56 -8.45 -18.24
C PRO A 204 25.52 -9.58 -18.19
N PHE A 205 25.11 -10.05 -19.36
CA PHE A 205 24.27 -11.24 -19.48
C PHE A 205 25.14 -12.51 -19.46
N SER A 206 24.64 -13.56 -18.80
CA SER A 206 25.20 -14.91 -18.90
C SER A 206 25.00 -15.49 -20.31
N GLU A 207 25.74 -16.56 -20.65
CA GLU A 207 25.81 -17.11 -22.03
C GLU A 207 24.43 -17.35 -22.69
N ASN A 208 23.52 -18.03 -21.99
CA ASN A 208 22.18 -18.36 -22.49
C ASN A 208 21.06 -17.51 -21.86
N GLU A 209 21.43 -16.38 -21.28
CA GLU A 209 20.50 -15.49 -20.59
C GLU A 209 19.99 -14.42 -21.55
N SER A 210 18.69 -14.14 -21.51
CA SER A 210 18.07 -13.03 -22.23
C SER A 210 17.31 -12.13 -21.27
N GLY A 211 17.15 -10.88 -21.66
CA GLY A 211 16.54 -9.87 -20.80
C GLY A 211 16.79 -8.45 -21.25
N THR A 212 16.46 -7.52 -20.38
CA THR A 212 16.62 -6.08 -20.58
C THR A 212 17.10 -5.43 -19.30
N THR A 213 18.10 -4.58 -19.44
CA THR A 213 18.56 -3.63 -18.43
C THR A 213 18.24 -2.22 -18.94
N LEU A 214 17.30 -1.55 -18.27
CA LEU A 214 16.97 -0.14 -18.48
C LEU A 214 17.70 0.67 -17.41
N VAL A 215 18.40 1.73 -17.79
CA VAL A 215 19.14 2.58 -16.85
C VAL A 215 18.62 4.00 -16.93
N VAL A 216 18.01 4.49 -15.86
CA VAL A 216 17.62 5.89 -15.69
C VAL A 216 18.85 6.65 -15.18
N ILE A 217 19.30 7.64 -15.95
CA ILE A 217 20.46 8.46 -15.60
C ILE A 217 20.01 9.62 -14.71
N ASP A 218 20.69 9.83 -13.58
CA ASP A 218 20.42 10.91 -12.64
C ASP A 218 18.94 10.94 -12.21
N PRO A 219 18.43 9.85 -11.59
CA PRO A 219 17.02 9.77 -11.21
C PRO A 219 16.67 10.84 -10.16
N ASP A 220 15.47 11.41 -10.27
CA ASP A 220 14.91 12.32 -9.30
C ASP A 220 14.37 11.54 -8.09
N LEU A 221 15.08 11.67 -6.96
CA LEU A 221 14.79 11.00 -5.70
C LEU A 221 14.72 12.01 -4.54
N ASP A 222 14.42 13.30 -4.82
CA ASP A 222 14.45 14.39 -3.82
C ASP A 222 13.47 14.19 -2.65
N ASP A 223 12.45 13.36 -2.83
CA ASP A 223 11.47 13.01 -1.78
C ASP A 223 12.04 12.04 -0.72
N PHE A 224 13.27 11.54 -0.89
CA PHE A 224 13.93 10.60 0.02
C PHE A 224 15.21 11.18 0.60
N ASP A 225 15.47 10.89 1.88
CA ASP A 225 16.68 11.36 2.57
C ASP A 225 17.97 10.80 1.93
N ASP A 226 17.92 9.56 1.45
CA ASP A 226 19.04 8.87 0.80
C ASP A 226 18.56 7.73 -0.14
N MET A 227 19.51 7.14 -0.88
CA MET A 227 19.24 6.01 -1.79
C MET A 227 18.70 4.76 -1.07
N ASP A 228 19.06 4.56 0.20
CA ASP A 228 18.64 3.40 0.97
C ASP A 228 17.17 3.51 1.39
N SER A 229 16.73 4.72 1.71
CA SER A 229 15.33 5.05 2.00
C SER A 229 14.49 4.91 0.73
N ALA A 230 15.00 5.37 -0.43
CA ALA A 230 14.36 5.12 -1.72
C ALA A 230 14.30 3.61 -2.06
N ALA A 231 15.35 2.85 -1.81
CA ALA A 231 15.38 1.39 -2.02
C ALA A 231 14.37 0.66 -1.15
N SER A 232 14.25 1.05 0.13
CA SER A 232 13.26 0.49 1.05
C SER A 232 11.83 0.76 0.56
N HIS A 233 11.56 1.98 0.11
CA HIS A 233 10.27 2.34 -0.49
C HIS A 233 9.97 1.52 -1.74
N LEU A 234 10.93 1.37 -2.67
CA LEU A 234 10.78 0.54 -3.86
C LEU A 234 10.45 -0.93 -3.52
N ALA A 235 11.09 -1.49 -2.50
CA ALA A 235 10.85 -2.86 -2.05
C ALA A 235 9.42 -3.03 -1.51
N GLU A 236 8.91 -2.07 -0.74
CA GLU A 236 7.53 -2.08 -0.27
C GLU A 236 6.52 -1.86 -1.40
N THR A 237 6.80 -0.93 -2.32
CA THR A 237 5.97 -0.68 -3.52
C THR A 237 5.83 -1.95 -4.36
N ILE A 238 6.90 -2.73 -4.53
CA ILE A 238 6.85 -4.04 -5.19
C ILE A 238 5.87 -4.97 -4.46
N ALA A 239 5.97 -5.10 -3.13
CA ALA A 239 5.06 -5.94 -2.36
C ALA A 239 3.60 -5.50 -2.53
N TRP A 240 3.32 -4.20 -2.53
CA TRP A 240 1.96 -3.67 -2.68
C TRP A 240 1.37 -3.82 -4.08
N HIS A 241 2.18 -3.80 -5.13
CA HIS A 241 1.65 -3.79 -6.50
C HIS A 241 1.86 -5.09 -7.28
N LEU A 242 2.81 -5.93 -6.87
CA LEU A 242 3.25 -7.12 -7.62
C LEU A 242 3.08 -8.44 -6.83
N TRP A 243 2.62 -8.40 -5.57
CA TRP A 243 2.46 -9.61 -4.74
C TRP A 243 1.81 -10.82 -5.44
N PRO A 244 0.75 -10.69 -6.27
CA PRO A 244 0.07 -11.86 -6.79
C PRO A 244 0.92 -12.67 -7.76
N ILE A 245 1.75 -11.99 -8.55
CA ILE A 245 2.66 -12.63 -9.51
C ILE A 245 3.96 -13.11 -8.85
N MET A 246 4.24 -12.68 -7.61
CA MET A 246 5.36 -13.14 -6.80
C MET A 246 5.06 -14.41 -5.98
N LEU A 247 3.79 -14.78 -5.87
CA LEU A 247 3.35 -15.88 -5.01
C LEU A 247 4.00 -17.23 -5.40
N PRO A 248 4.50 -18.01 -4.42
CA PRO A 248 5.23 -19.26 -4.68
C PRO A 248 4.35 -20.34 -5.34
N GLU A 249 3.04 -20.29 -5.16
CA GLU A 249 2.06 -21.21 -5.77
C GLU A 249 2.11 -21.22 -7.30
N ARG A 250 2.70 -20.18 -7.90
CA ARG A 250 2.92 -20.09 -9.34
C ARG A 250 4.09 -20.91 -9.85
N GLY A 251 4.87 -21.52 -8.96
CA GLY A 251 6.07 -22.29 -9.31
C GLY A 251 7.04 -21.45 -10.13
N THR A 252 7.40 -21.93 -11.32
CA THR A 252 8.31 -21.21 -12.23
C THR A 252 7.65 -20.04 -12.95
N ASN A 253 6.32 -19.95 -13.02
CA ASN A 253 5.63 -18.83 -13.66
C ASN A 253 5.39 -17.70 -12.65
N ARG A 254 6.43 -17.28 -11.95
CA ARG A 254 6.40 -16.21 -10.94
C ARG A 254 7.47 -15.16 -11.20
N LEU A 255 7.21 -13.95 -10.72
CA LEU A 255 8.19 -12.87 -10.70
C LEU A 255 8.99 -12.95 -9.39
N VAL A 256 10.31 -12.92 -9.50
CA VAL A 256 11.25 -12.93 -8.37
C VAL A 256 11.87 -11.54 -8.27
N PRO A 257 11.42 -10.72 -7.30
CA PRO A 257 11.90 -9.37 -7.19
C PRO A 257 13.19 -9.29 -6.35
N ASP A 258 14.02 -8.31 -6.66
CA ASP A 258 15.21 -7.98 -5.87
C ASP A 258 15.44 -6.47 -5.90
N VAL A 259 15.88 -5.87 -4.80
CA VAL A 259 16.17 -4.44 -4.73
C VAL A 259 17.54 -4.28 -4.10
N VAL A 260 18.41 -3.52 -4.76
CA VAL A 260 19.80 -3.30 -4.34
C VAL A 260 20.10 -1.81 -4.33
N SER A 261 20.67 -1.30 -3.23
CA SER A 261 21.26 0.06 -3.17
C SER A 261 22.70 -0.03 -2.69
N GLY A 262 23.62 0.53 -3.47
CA GLY A 262 25.05 0.57 -3.12
C GLY A 262 25.68 -0.81 -2.82
N GLY A 263 25.15 -1.87 -3.44
CA GLY A 263 25.56 -3.26 -3.20
C GLY A 263 24.89 -3.95 -2.00
N ARG A 264 24.04 -3.26 -1.24
CA ARG A 264 23.22 -3.87 -0.17
C ARG A 264 21.86 -4.29 -0.71
N SER A 265 21.40 -5.48 -0.35
CA SER A 265 20.05 -5.95 -0.72
C SER A 265 19.00 -5.44 0.28
N PHE A 266 17.84 -5.06 -0.26
CA PHE A 266 16.65 -4.63 0.46
C PHE A 266 15.56 -5.65 0.18
N ALA A 267 15.22 -6.42 1.21
CA ALA A 267 14.27 -7.51 1.06
C ALA A 267 12.86 -6.96 0.77
N VAL A 268 12.26 -7.44 -0.30
CA VAL A 268 10.84 -7.22 -0.58
C VAL A 268 10.02 -7.93 0.50
N PRO A 269 9.13 -7.23 1.23
CA PRO A 269 8.32 -7.86 2.27
C PRO A 269 7.50 -9.03 1.74
N ASP A 270 7.41 -10.12 2.52
CA ASP A 270 6.55 -11.26 2.19
C ASP A 270 5.08 -10.84 2.30
N PRO A 271 4.33 -10.77 1.18
CA PRO A 271 2.94 -10.33 1.19
C PRO A 271 2.02 -11.29 1.96
N GLY A 272 2.41 -12.56 2.12
CA GLY A 272 1.66 -13.54 2.92
C GLY A 272 1.79 -13.32 4.43
N ARG A 273 2.75 -12.51 4.87
CA ARG A 273 3.02 -12.20 6.29
C ARG A 273 2.74 -10.74 6.64
N LEU A 274 2.96 -9.83 5.70
CA LEU A 274 2.78 -8.40 5.92
C LEU A 274 1.29 -8.05 6.11
N TYR A 275 0.93 -7.43 7.22
CA TYR A 275 -0.41 -6.86 7.39
C TYR A 275 -0.46 -5.45 6.75
N PRO A 276 -1.52 -5.10 5.98
CA PRO A 276 -2.73 -5.88 5.71
C PRO A 276 -2.68 -6.78 4.46
N LEU A 277 -1.58 -6.77 3.68
CA LEU A 277 -1.41 -7.60 2.47
C LEU A 277 -1.80 -9.08 2.65
N ARG A 278 -1.46 -9.68 3.80
CA ARG A 278 -1.76 -11.09 4.12
C ARG A 278 -3.24 -11.44 4.00
N MET A 279 -4.13 -10.47 4.24
CA MET A 279 -5.57 -10.68 4.09
C MET A 279 -5.98 -10.74 2.62
N PHE A 280 -5.39 -9.88 1.76
CA PHE A 280 -5.60 -9.96 0.31
C PHE A 280 -5.03 -11.26 -0.26
N VAL A 281 -3.87 -11.70 0.20
CA VAL A 281 -3.29 -13.00 -0.21
C VAL A 281 -4.20 -14.16 0.22
N SER A 282 -4.76 -14.13 1.43
CA SER A 282 -5.74 -15.13 1.90
C SER A 282 -6.98 -15.17 0.98
N ALA A 283 -7.56 -14.00 0.69
CA ALA A 283 -8.69 -13.89 -0.22
C ALA A 283 -8.34 -14.37 -1.65
N TYR A 284 -7.17 -14.03 -2.17
CA TYR A 284 -6.70 -14.49 -3.48
C TYR A 284 -6.57 -16.01 -3.57
N ARG A 285 -5.98 -16.65 -2.55
CA ARG A 285 -5.86 -18.12 -2.51
C ARG A 285 -7.24 -18.81 -2.52
N ARG A 286 -8.26 -18.16 -1.95
CA ARG A 286 -9.65 -18.65 -2.01
C ARG A 286 -10.28 -18.54 -3.39
N LEU A 287 -9.75 -17.70 -4.29
CA LEU A 287 -10.24 -17.62 -5.68
C LEU A 287 -10.14 -18.95 -6.41
N ALA A 288 -9.19 -19.83 -6.06
CA ALA A 288 -9.03 -21.12 -6.73
C ALA A 288 -10.09 -22.15 -6.29
N GLY A 289 -10.56 -22.08 -5.04
CA GLY A 289 -11.45 -23.07 -4.43
C GLY A 289 -12.94 -22.71 -4.48
N ASP A 290 -13.73 -23.45 -3.69
CA ASP A 290 -15.19 -23.32 -3.61
C ASP A 290 -15.67 -22.05 -2.87
N GLY A 291 -14.76 -21.36 -2.17
CA GLY A 291 -15.05 -20.10 -1.47
C GLY A 291 -15.14 -18.87 -2.38
N ALA A 292 -14.98 -19.04 -3.70
CA ALA A 292 -15.03 -17.95 -4.67
C ALA A 292 -16.44 -17.79 -5.28
N THR A 293 -16.95 -16.57 -5.25
CA THR A 293 -18.19 -16.20 -5.94
C THR A 293 -17.88 -15.80 -7.38
N VAL A 294 -18.56 -16.40 -8.37
CA VAL A 294 -18.50 -15.94 -9.76
C VAL A 294 -19.41 -14.73 -9.92
N LEU A 295 -18.87 -13.60 -10.36
CA LEU A 295 -19.65 -12.41 -10.66
C LEU A 295 -20.04 -12.42 -12.14
N GLU A 296 -21.32 -12.17 -12.43
CA GLU A 296 -21.86 -12.25 -13.78
C GLU A 296 -22.76 -11.07 -14.14
N SER A 297 -22.70 -10.68 -15.42
CA SER A 297 -23.70 -9.85 -16.06
C SER A 297 -24.80 -10.75 -16.61
N ARG A 298 -26.08 -10.38 -16.37
CA ARG A 298 -27.24 -11.14 -16.88
C ARG A 298 -27.70 -10.68 -18.26
N ASN A 299 -27.43 -9.43 -18.61
CA ASN A 299 -27.77 -8.85 -19.91
C ASN A 299 -26.76 -7.74 -20.28
N PRO A 300 -25.90 -7.96 -21.30
CA PRO A 300 -25.62 -9.25 -21.95
C PRO A 300 -25.11 -10.30 -20.96
N ARG A 301 -25.38 -11.59 -21.22
CA ARG A 301 -24.93 -12.71 -20.39
C ARG A 301 -23.43 -12.88 -20.51
N GLN A 302 -22.69 -12.70 -19.42
CA GLN A 302 -21.24 -12.87 -19.41
C GLN A 302 -20.70 -13.08 -17.99
N ARG A 303 -19.71 -13.97 -17.86
CA ARG A 303 -18.90 -14.11 -16.65
C ARG A 303 -17.91 -12.95 -16.57
N LEU A 304 -17.97 -12.18 -15.50
CA LEU A 304 -17.14 -10.99 -15.31
C LEU A 304 -15.81 -11.33 -14.65
N GLY A 305 -15.84 -12.26 -13.70
CA GLY A 305 -14.67 -12.68 -12.95
C GLY A 305 -15.02 -13.45 -11.67
N ARG A 306 -14.01 -13.76 -10.87
CA ARG A 306 -14.16 -14.42 -9.56
C ARG A 306 -13.86 -13.42 -8.45
N PHE A 307 -14.64 -13.50 -7.38
CA PHE A 307 -14.51 -12.68 -6.18
C PHE A 307 -14.37 -13.57 -4.95
N ALA A 308 -13.45 -13.24 -4.07
CA ALA A 308 -13.31 -13.87 -2.76
C ALA A 308 -12.99 -12.82 -1.70
N LEU A 309 -13.26 -13.16 -0.45
CA LEU A 309 -13.15 -12.24 0.67
C LEU A 309 -12.51 -12.94 1.87
N GLU A 310 -11.65 -12.21 2.57
CA GLU A 310 -11.17 -12.53 3.90
C GLU A 310 -11.73 -11.55 4.93
N ARG A 311 -12.10 -12.06 6.10
CA ARG A 311 -12.60 -11.29 7.24
C ARG A 311 -11.78 -11.61 8.46
N ALA A 312 -11.50 -10.63 9.30
CA ALA A 312 -10.79 -10.84 10.54
C ALA A 312 -11.23 -9.84 11.63
N VAL A 313 -11.04 -10.25 12.88
CA VAL A 313 -11.06 -9.35 14.03
C VAL A 313 -9.61 -9.02 14.40
N VAL A 314 -9.27 -7.74 14.49
CA VAL A 314 -7.90 -7.26 14.69
C VAL A 314 -7.82 -6.20 15.81
N VAL A 315 -6.61 -5.98 16.31
CA VAL A 315 -6.28 -4.73 16.99
C VAL A 315 -6.14 -3.66 15.90
N PRO A 316 -6.84 -2.51 16.01
CA PRO A 316 -6.72 -1.44 15.03
C PRO A 316 -5.28 -1.00 14.84
N MET A 317 -4.90 -0.77 13.60
CA MET A 317 -3.56 -0.35 13.25
C MET A 317 -3.27 1.05 13.79
N SER A 318 -2.09 1.25 14.37
CA SER A 318 -1.66 2.61 14.71
C SER A 318 -1.37 3.41 13.44
N PRO A 319 -1.74 4.71 13.36
CA PRO A 319 -1.41 5.56 12.22
C PRO A 319 0.09 5.57 11.87
N SER A 320 0.98 5.39 12.85
CA SER A 320 2.44 5.33 12.62
C SER A 320 2.92 4.02 11.98
N SER A 321 2.06 3.01 11.89
CA SER A 321 2.37 1.72 11.25
C SER A 321 2.02 1.68 9.76
N VAL A 322 1.36 2.72 9.24
CA VAL A 322 1.05 2.84 7.82
C VAL A 322 2.32 3.26 7.09
N SER A 323 2.80 2.40 6.20
CA SER A 323 3.96 2.71 5.39
C SER A 323 3.61 3.63 4.22
N LEU A 324 4.60 4.35 3.70
CA LEU A 324 4.41 5.26 2.56
C LEU A 324 3.86 4.53 1.33
N ALA A 325 4.36 3.33 1.05
CA ALA A 325 3.87 2.49 -0.04
C ALA A 325 2.41 2.06 0.15
N SER A 326 1.99 1.75 1.38
CA SER A 326 0.59 1.44 1.71
C SER A 326 -0.32 2.65 1.44
N GLY A 327 0.09 3.85 1.87
CA GLY A 327 -0.66 5.08 1.62
C GLY A 327 -0.78 5.40 0.13
N PHE A 328 0.30 5.23 -0.65
CA PHE A 328 0.23 5.41 -2.11
C PHE A 328 -0.60 4.34 -2.82
N ALA A 329 -0.69 3.13 -2.27
CA ALA A 329 -1.61 2.09 -2.71
C ALA A 329 -3.08 2.39 -2.36
N GLY A 330 -3.34 3.41 -1.54
CA GLY A 330 -4.66 3.84 -1.09
C GLY A 330 -5.17 3.06 0.13
N ILE A 331 -4.27 2.51 0.95
CA ILE A 331 -4.61 1.84 2.20
C ILE A 331 -3.95 2.57 3.37
N ASP A 332 -4.71 3.45 4.01
CA ASP A 332 -4.24 4.31 5.10
C ASP A 332 -4.49 3.71 6.51
N GLY A 333 -4.55 2.38 6.61
CA GLY A 333 -4.78 1.68 7.87
C GLY A 333 -5.41 0.30 7.67
N ASP A 334 -6.36 -0.04 8.53
CA ASP A 334 -7.06 -1.31 8.50
C ASP A 334 -7.91 -1.49 7.21
N PRO A 335 -7.84 -2.66 6.56
CA PRO A 335 -8.43 -2.83 5.25
C PRO A 335 -9.96 -2.98 5.33
N HIS A 336 -10.62 -2.31 4.40
CA HIS A 336 -12.02 -2.47 4.03
C HIS A 336 -12.13 -2.36 2.49
N HIS A 337 -11.23 -3.04 1.79
CA HIS A 337 -10.96 -2.84 0.37
C HIS A 337 -11.09 -4.13 -0.43
N VAL A 338 -11.25 -4.01 -1.75
CA VAL A 338 -11.16 -5.09 -2.72
C VAL A 338 -10.01 -4.82 -3.69
N CYS A 339 -9.00 -5.69 -3.71
CA CYS A 339 -7.96 -5.66 -4.73
C CYS A 339 -8.54 -6.07 -6.09
N LEU A 340 -8.42 -5.20 -7.09
CA LEU A 340 -8.90 -5.41 -8.45
C LEU A 340 -7.76 -5.83 -9.36
N MET A 341 -8.00 -6.87 -10.16
CA MET A 341 -7.00 -7.51 -10.98
C MET A 341 -7.57 -7.94 -12.33
N ARG A 342 -6.80 -7.77 -13.40
CA ARG A 342 -7.07 -8.38 -14.72
C ARG A 342 -6.25 -9.66 -14.92
N SER A 343 -6.24 -10.23 -16.11
CA SER A 343 -5.76 -11.60 -16.38
C SER A 343 -4.25 -11.81 -16.17
N PRO A 344 -3.37 -10.82 -16.41
CA PRO A 344 -1.96 -10.93 -16.00
C PRO A 344 -1.74 -10.84 -14.49
N GLU A 345 -2.79 -10.55 -13.72
CA GLU A 345 -2.83 -10.54 -12.27
C GLU A 345 -1.87 -9.55 -11.61
N LEU A 346 -1.66 -8.42 -12.29
CA LEU A 346 -1.12 -7.21 -11.68
C LEU A 346 -2.23 -6.47 -10.93
N VAL A 347 -1.86 -5.85 -9.80
CA VAL A 347 -2.79 -5.04 -9.01
C VAL A 347 -3.13 -3.76 -9.77
N VAL A 348 -4.40 -3.62 -10.15
CA VAL A 348 -4.92 -2.38 -10.74
C VAL A 348 -5.11 -1.35 -9.64
N ARG A 349 -5.90 -1.69 -8.61
CA ARG A 349 -6.19 -0.82 -7.46
C ARG A 349 -6.75 -1.60 -6.29
N TYR A 350 -6.55 -1.08 -5.08
CA TYR A 350 -7.33 -1.43 -3.89
C TYR A 350 -8.60 -0.55 -3.84
N HIS A 351 -9.73 -1.10 -4.26
CA HIS A 351 -10.99 -0.39 -4.31
C HIS A 351 -11.63 -0.35 -2.92
N GLU A 352 -11.77 0.85 -2.38
CA GLU A 352 -12.39 1.11 -1.08
C GLU A 352 -13.86 0.65 -1.06
N GLY A 353 -14.23 -0.09 -0.02
CA GLY A 353 -15.59 -0.53 0.27
C GLY A 353 -16.20 0.24 1.45
N PRO A 354 -17.40 -0.16 1.92
CA PRO A 354 -17.97 0.41 3.14
C PRO A 354 -17.13 0.09 4.38
N THR A 355 -17.06 1.03 5.31
CA THR A 355 -16.53 0.79 6.66
C THR A 355 -17.41 -0.20 7.42
N THR A 356 -16.77 -0.97 8.29
CA THR A 356 -17.43 -1.96 9.15
C THR A 356 -18.09 -1.30 10.36
N ALA A 357 -19.01 -2.02 11.01
CA ALA A 357 -19.70 -1.53 12.21
C ALA A 357 -18.79 -1.39 13.44
N SER A 358 -17.64 -2.05 13.45
CA SER A 358 -16.65 -2.02 14.53
C SER A 358 -15.26 -1.81 13.96
N VAL A 359 -14.47 -0.96 14.63
CA VAL A 359 -13.07 -0.67 14.27
C VAL A 359 -12.18 -1.91 14.33
N ASN A 360 -12.56 -2.96 15.07
CA ASN A 360 -11.82 -4.21 15.15
C ASN A 360 -12.19 -5.17 14.03
N SER A 361 -13.28 -4.94 13.32
CA SER A 361 -13.73 -5.83 12.24
C SER A 361 -13.20 -5.31 10.91
N VAL A 362 -12.43 -6.13 10.21
CA VAL A 362 -11.78 -5.74 8.96
C VAL A 362 -12.05 -6.76 7.87
N TYR A 363 -11.95 -6.34 6.62
CA TYR A 363 -12.05 -7.25 5.48
C TYR A 363 -11.15 -6.85 4.32
N ALA A 364 -10.68 -7.86 3.60
CA ALA A 364 -9.93 -7.67 2.37
C ALA A 364 -10.51 -8.61 1.29
N GLY A 365 -10.94 -8.03 0.18
CA GLY A 365 -11.46 -8.77 -0.97
C GLY A 365 -10.46 -8.82 -2.10
N VAL A 366 -10.63 -9.80 -2.99
CA VAL A 366 -9.95 -9.82 -4.28
C VAL A 366 -10.96 -10.13 -5.35
N PHE A 367 -10.91 -9.34 -6.42
CA PHE A 367 -11.62 -9.59 -7.66
C PHE A 367 -10.61 -9.78 -8.79
N ARG A 368 -10.66 -10.95 -9.43
CA ARG A 368 -9.92 -11.25 -10.66
C ARG A 368 -10.90 -11.32 -11.83
N ALA A 369 -10.67 -10.50 -12.85
CA ALA A 369 -11.42 -10.55 -14.08
C ALA A 369 -11.34 -11.94 -14.75
N ASP A 370 -12.38 -12.27 -15.51
CA ASP A 370 -12.39 -13.45 -16.38
C ASP A 370 -11.43 -13.23 -17.56
N ASP A 371 -10.66 -14.26 -17.93
CA ASP A 371 -9.64 -14.16 -18.98
C ASP A 371 -10.27 -13.79 -20.34
N ALA A 372 -11.53 -14.18 -20.58
CA ALA A 372 -12.24 -13.83 -21.81
C ALA A 372 -12.57 -12.33 -21.94
N LEU A 373 -12.39 -11.54 -20.88
CA LEU A 373 -12.63 -10.10 -20.86
C LEU A 373 -11.34 -9.29 -20.70
N ASP A 374 -10.15 -9.88 -20.81
CA ASP A 374 -8.89 -9.15 -20.59
C ASP A 374 -8.79 -7.89 -21.45
N GLU A 375 -9.08 -8.00 -22.74
CA GLU A 375 -9.07 -6.87 -23.67
C GLU A 375 -10.05 -5.76 -23.28
N VAL A 376 -11.22 -6.13 -22.72
CA VAL A 376 -12.24 -5.19 -22.27
C VAL A 376 -11.77 -4.41 -21.04
N TYR A 377 -11.22 -5.12 -20.05
CA TYR A 377 -10.70 -4.46 -18.84
C TYR A 377 -9.44 -3.65 -19.16
N ALA A 378 -8.52 -4.16 -19.97
CA ALA A 378 -7.34 -3.44 -20.42
C ALA A 378 -7.69 -2.16 -21.21
N ALA A 379 -8.73 -2.20 -22.07
CA ALA A 379 -9.22 -1.00 -22.77
C ALA A 379 -9.88 0.01 -21.83
N SER A 380 -10.32 -0.40 -20.65
CA SER A 380 -10.87 0.49 -19.61
C SER A 380 -9.78 1.14 -18.76
N GLU A 381 -8.53 0.66 -18.84
CA GLU A 381 -7.43 1.21 -18.07
C GLU A 381 -6.90 2.51 -18.70
N PRO A 382 -6.59 3.54 -17.90
CA PRO A 382 -5.80 4.67 -18.37
C PRO A 382 -4.35 4.20 -18.66
N PRO A 383 -3.51 5.04 -19.27
CA PRO A 383 -2.08 4.76 -19.45
C PRO A 383 -1.29 4.49 -18.15
N THR A 384 -1.80 4.87 -16.98
CA THR A 384 -1.19 4.60 -15.66
C THR A 384 -1.59 3.26 -15.09
N HIS A 385 -2.47 2.50 -15.76
CA HIS A 385 -2.95 1.18 -15.35
C HIS A 385 -3.55 1.08 -13.94
N ASP A 386 -3.97 2.19 -13.32
CA ASP A 386 -4.33 2.29 -11.89
C ASP A 386 -5.84 2.32 -11.59
N HIS A 387 -6.68 2.24 -12.62
CA HIS A 387 -8.14 2.16 -12.45
C HIS A 387 -8.83 1.63 -13.71
N TRP A 388 -10.10 1.25 -13.58
CA TRP A 388 -10.97 0.91 -14.71
C TRP A 388 -12.01 2.02 -14.92
N VAL A 389 -11.91 2.73 -16.04
CA VAL A 389 -12.86 3.76 -16.50
C VAL A 389 -13.84 3.11 -17.47
N TYR A 390 -15.06 2.81 -17.02
CA TYR A 390 -16.07 2.29 -17.95
C TYR A 390 -16.68 3.40 -18.81
N GLU A 391 -16.57 4.66 -18.41
CA GLU A 391 -17.15 5.81 -19.10
C GLU A 391 -16.57 6.02 -20.50
N GLN A 392 -15.30 5.66 -20.71
CA GLN A 392 -14.62 5.76 -22.01
C GLN A 392 -14.96 4.61 -22.98
N LEU A 393 -15.59 3.55 -22.46
CA LEU A 393 -16.01 2.40 -23.25
C LEU A 393 -17.40 2.61 -23.85
N THR A 394 -17.71 1.85 -24.90
CA THR A 394 -19.03 1.85 -25.55
C THR A 394 -19.62 0.43 -25.57
N GLY A 395 -20.93 0.32 -25.84
CA GLY A 395 -21.62 -0.96 -26.01
C GLY A 395 -21.49 -1.89 -24.80
N HIS A 396 -21.30 -3.19 -25.08
CA HIS A 396 -21.22 -4.23 -24.05
C HIS A 396 -19.97 -4.13 -23.16
N ALA A 397 -18.84 -3.64 -23.69
CA ALA A 397 -17.61 -3.43 -22.91
C ALA A 397 -17.88 -2.51 -21.71
N ARG A 398 -18.55 -1.38 -21.94
CA ARG A 398 -19.00 -0.47 -20.86
C ARG A 398 -19.90 -1.18 -19.85
N THR A 399 -20.84 -2.00 -20.33
CA THR A 399 -21.74 -2.74 -19.45
C THR A 399 -20.98 -3.72 -18.55
N PHE A 400 -20.03 -4.49 -19.08
CA PHE A 400 -19.28 -5.46 -18.30
C PHE A 400 -18.50 -4.81 -17.15
N VAL A 401 -17.75 -3.74 -17.43
CA VAL A 401 -16.96 -3.06 -16.39
C VAL A 401 -17.86 -2.36 -15.37
N SER A 402 -18.90 -1.65 -15.79
CA SER A 402 -19.83 -0.99 -14.86
C SER A 402 -20.61 -1.97 -13.98
N VAL A 403 -21.04 -3.12 -14.54
CA VAL A 403 -21.74 -4.16 -13.78
C VAL A 403 -20.80 -4.83 -12.78
N THR A 404 -19.51 -4.94 -13.06
CA THR A 404 -18.51 -5.45 -12.11
C THR A 404 -18.54 -4.66 -10.81
N PHE A 405 -18.41 -3.33 -10.88
CA PHE A 405 -18.49 -2.48 -9.68
C PHE A 405 -19.84 -2.56 -8.98
N ARG A 406 -20.94 -2.74 -9.72
CA ARG A 406 -22.25 -2.98 -9.11
C ARG A 406 -22.29 -4.30 -8.33
N ARG A 407 -21.79 -5.39 -8.91
CA ARG A 407 -21.74 -6.71 -8.25
C ARG A 407 -20.86 -6.70 -7.02
N LEU A 408 -19.71 -6.01 -7.07
CA LEU A 408 -18.85 -5.85 -5.89
C LEU A 408 -19.59 -5.11 -4.77
N ARG A 409 -20.27 -4.00 -5.07
CA ARG A 409 -21.10 -3.29 -4.08
C ARG A 409 -22.20 -4.16 -3.48
N GLU A 410 -22.83 -5.03 -4.27
CA GLU A 410 -23.81 -6.01 -3.78
C GLU A 410 -23.17 -7.00 -2.79
N GLN A 411 -21.98 -7.53 -3.09
CA GLN A 411 -21.25 -8.44 -2.19
C GLN A 411 -20.82 -7.76 -0.89
N LEU A 412 -20.44 -6.48 -0.96
CA LEU A 412 -19.98 -5.71 0.20
C LEU A 412 -21.12 -5.05 1.00
N ALA A 413 -22.38 -5.15 0.55
CA ALA A 413 -23.51 -4.51 1.23
C ALA A 413 -23.68 -4.98 2.68
N VAL A 414 -23.25 -6.21 3.00
CA VAL A 414 -23.29 -6.79 4.34
C VAL A 414 -22.46 -6.04 5.39
N PHE A 415 -21.44 -5.29 4.98
CA PHE A 415 -20.58 -4.55 5.91
C PHE A 415 -21.07 -3.14 6.21
N ARG A 416 -22.10 -2.65 5.50
CA ARG A 416 -22.63 -1.32 5.75
C ARG A 416 -23.12 -1.22 7.19
N ALA A 417 -22.46 -0.40 8.00
CA ALA A 417 -22.95 -0.07 9.32
C ALA A 417 -24.39 0.49 9.18
N PRO A 418 -25.37 0.00 9.97
CA PRO A 418 -26.67 0.66 10.02
C PRO A 418 -26.42 2.09 10.50
N VAL A 419 -26.87 3.06 9.70
CA VAL A 419 -26.94 4.46 10.15
C VAL A 419 -27.69 4.44 11.46
N THR A 420 -27.03 4.90 12.53
CA THR A 420 -27.61 4.99 13.86
C THR A 420 -28.94 5.74 13.76
N ALA A 421 -30.03 4.98 13.73
CA ALA A 421 -31.36 5.56 13.72
C ALA A 421 -31.49 6.35 15.02
N ALA A 422 -31.92 7.60 14.90
CA ALA A 422 -32.08 8.54 15.98
C ALA A 422 -32.73 7.88 17.20
N VAL A 423 -32.01 7.99 18.33
CA VAL A 423 -32.48 7.98 19.73
C VAL A 423 -33.91 7.44 19.92
N SER A 424 -34.00 6.16 20.24
CA SER A 424 -35.15 5.64 20.97
C SER A 424 -35.13 6.22 22.39
N THR A 425 -36.16 6.97 22.73
CA THR A 425 -36.39 7.54 24.06
C THR A 425 -36.88 6.45 25.02
N THR A 426 -35.95 5.69 25.58
CA THR A 426 -36.11 5.00 26.86
C THR A 426 -34.88 5.31 27.71
N SER A 427 -35.13 5.79 28.92
CA SER A 427 -34.16 6.34 29.84
C SER A 427 -33.29 5.27 30.50
N GLU A 428 -32.30 4.77 29.77
CA GLU A 428 -31.08 4.17 30.32
C GLU A 428 -29.89 4.72 29.53
N VAL A 429 -29.22 5.73 30.11
CA VAL A 429 -28.08 6.39 29.47
C VAL A 429 -26.82 5.61 29.85
N ALA A 430 -26.23 4.91 28.89
CA ALA A 430 -24.88 4.36 28.99
C ALA A 430 -23.87 5.52 29.13
N LEU A 431 -23.56 5.90 30.37
CA LEU A 431 -22.52 6.88 30.69
C LEU A 431 -21.16 6.17 30.74
N GLY A 432 -20.52 6.09 29.58
CA GLY A 432 -19.16 5.56 29.43
C GLY A 432 -19.08 4.53 28.32
N ALA A 433 -19.05 4.98 27.06
CA ALA A 433 -18.59 4.15 25.96
C ALA A 433 -17.08 3.90 26.13
N ALA A 434 -16.74 2.90 26.92
CA ALA A 434 -15.38 2.43 27.15
C ALA A 434 -15.30 0.93 26.89
N SER A 435 -15.58 0.51 25.65
CA SER A 435 -15.09 -0.78 25.13
C SER A 435 -15.35 -0.91 23.64
N ASN A 436 -14.28 -0.73 22.87
CA ASN A 436 -14.13 -1.30 21.52
C ASN A 436 -12.70 -1.86 21.39
N PHE A 437 -12.07 -2.36 22.47
CA PHE A 437 -10.60 -2.55 22.44
C PHE A 437 -10.03 -3.86 22.96
N LEU A 438 -10.86 -4.81 23.40
CA LEU A 438 -10.34 -5.89 24.24
C LEU A 438 -10.26 -7.27 23.58
N GLY A 439 -10.69 -7.41 22.32
CA GLY A 439 -10.58 -8.68 21.60
C GLY A 439 -9.22 -9.00 21.01
N GLY A 440 -8.55 -8.01 20.42
CA GLY A 440 -7.25 -8.25 19.81
C GLY A 440 -6.11 -8.43 20.82
N LEU A 441 -6.22 -7.83 22.01
CA LEU A 441 -5.23 -7.94 23.09
C LEU A 441 -5.20 -9.32 23.74
N VAL A 442 -6.38 -9.95 23.90
CA VAL A 442 -6.50 -11.29 24.51
C VAL A 442 -6.04 -12.38 23.53
N ALA A 443 -6.39 -12.28 22.24
CA ALA A 443 -5.88 -13.19 21.21
C ALA A 443 -4.35 -13.11 21.04
N ALA A 444 -3.75 -11.92 21.14
CA ALA A 444 -2.30 -11.75 21.07
C ALA A 444 -1.56 -12.34 22.29
N ALA A 445 -2.16 -12.27 23.48
CA ALA A 445 -1.60 -12.85 24.70
C ALA A 445 -1.64 -14.39 24.70
N PHE A 446 -2.66 -15.01 24.10
CA PHE A 446 -2.76 -16.47 23.96
C PHE A 446 -1.95 -17.05 22.78
N ALA A 447 -1.44 -16.20 21.88
CA ALA A 447 -0.73 -16.64 20.67
C ALA A 447 0.81 -16.76 20.82
N GLN A 448 1.40 -16.47 21.99
CA GLN A 448 2.86 -16.58 22.19
C GLN A 448 3.26 -17.93 22.79
N PRO A 449 4.10 -18.75 22.11
CA PRO A 449 4.96 -19.71 22.75
C PRO A 449 6.33 -19.07 23.09
N ASP A 450 6.73 -19.20 24.36
CA ASP A 450 8.08 -19.10 24.93
C ASP A 450 9.15 -18.25 24.21
N ILE A 451 9.42 -17.04 24.74
CA ILE A 451 10.80 -16.48 24.77
C ILE A 451 11.07 -15.93 26.18
N ARG A 452 11.92 -16.65 26.91
CA ARG A 452 12.49 -16.22 28.20
C ARG A 452 13.74 -15.34 27.98
N GLU A 453 13.72 -14.22 28.70
CA GLU A 453 14.82 -13.46 29.33
C GLU A 453 16.03 -12.92 28.54
N GLY A 454 16.30 -11.63 28.81
CA GLY A 454 17.58 -10.95 28.57
C GLY A 454 17.54 -9.48 29.01
N ALA A 455 17.76 -9.23 30.31
CA ALA A 455 17.72 -7.91 30.95
C ALA A 455 19.01 -7.07 30.79
N ALA A 456 18.86 -5.74 30.72
CA ALA A 456 19.70 -4.66 31.31
C ALA A 456 19.24 -3.32 30.69
N GLY A 457 19.01 -2.18 31.35
CA GLY A 457 19.34 -1.70 32.68
C GLY A 457 19.95 -0.29 32.58
N HIS A 458 19.18 0.77 32.86
CA HIS A 458 19.58 2.16 33.25
C HIS A 458 18.31 3.04 33.17
N GLY A 459 17.97 3.97 34.05
CA GLY A 459 18.61 4.59 35.21
C GLY A 459 17.81 5.88 35.47
N THR A 460 17.32 6.04 36.68
CA THR A 460 16.48 7.14 37.17
C THR A 460 17.15 8.52 37.09
N ARG A 461 16.36 9.58 36.86
CA ARG A 461 16.57 10.89 37.52
C ARG A 461 15.34 11.79 37.47
N GLU A 462 14.93 12.20 38.66
CA GLU A 462 13.98 13.28 38.96
C GLU A 462 14.52 14.65 38.51
N GLY A 463 13.60 15.54 38.14
CA GLY A 463 13.86 16.97 37.94
C GLY A 463 12.55 17.77 38.08
N ARG A 464 12.47 18.58 39.14
CA ARG A 464 11.33 19.38 39.59
C ARG A 464 11.41 20.81 39.02
N ALA A 465 10.29 21.53 39.08
CA ALA A 465 10.06 22.98 38.85
C ALA A 465 9.84 23.39 37.38
N GLY A 466 8.94 24.31 37.02
CA GLY A 466 8.01 25.16 37.78
C GLY A 466 7.29 26.12 36.83
N GLY A 467 6.13 26.63 37.27
CA GLY A 467 5.43 27.88 36.89
C GLY A 467 5.41 28.35 35.42
N ASN A 468 4.22 28.54 34.85
CA ASN A 468 3.49 29.83 34.91
C ASN A 468 2.20 29.76 34.06
N ALA A 469 1.09 30.23 34.64
CA ALA A 469 -0.05 30.74 33.88
C ALA A 469 0.28 32.16 33.36
N PRO A 470 -0.45 32.64 32.35
CA PRO A 470 -1.62 33.49 32.62
C PRO A 470 -2.82 33.09 31.72
N GLY A 471 -4.10 33.28 32.06
CA GLY A 471 -4.69 34.37 32.83
C GLY A 471 -5.19 35.46 31.88
N GLY A 472 -6.36 35.27 31.27
CA GLY A 472 -7.01 36.27 30.39
C GLY A 472 -8.53 36.18 30.49
N ALA A 473 -9.11 37.13 31.23
CA ALA A 473 -10.53 37.29 31.52
C ALA A 473 -11.21 38.30 30.58
N GLY A 474 -12.55 38.27 30.52
CA GLY A 474 -13.41 39.37 30.04
C GLY A 474 -14.51 38.87 29.09
N ALA A 475 -15.72 38.51 29.56
CA ALA A 475 -16.81 39.31 30.13
C ALA A 475 -17.77 39.91 29.08
N GLY A 476 -19.08 39.63 29.27
CA GLY A 476 -20.16 40.57 28.95
C GLY A 476 -21.32 40.01 28.10
N GLY A 477 -22.51 39.91 28.70
CA GLY A 477 -23.77 39.84 27.93
C GLY A 477 -24.96 39.21 28.63
N ALA A 478 -25.52 39.87 29.65
CA ALA A 478 -26.73 39.44 30.35
C ALA A 478 -28.00 39.61 29.50
N ARG A 479 -28.94 38.64 29.57
CA ARG A 479 -30.39 38.87 29.47
C ARG A 479 -31.16 37.91 30.39
N LEU A 480 -32.04 38.50 31.17
CA LEU A 480 -32.98 37.88 32.11
C LEU A 480 -34.05 37.08 31.37
N GLY A 481 -34.41 35.92 31.92
CA GLY A 481 -35.56 35.11 31.53
C GLY A 481 -35.96 34.23 32.72
N GLU A 482 -37.22 34.34 33.09
CA GLU A 482 -37.87 33.79 34.29
C GLU A 482 -37.89 32.25 34.37
N GLU A 483 -37.88 31.79 35.61
CA GLU A 483 -38.51 30.59 36.18
C GLU A 483 -38.75 29.36 35.26
N ASN A 484 -37.91 28.33 35.44
CA ASN A 484 -38.32 26.96 35.74
C ASN A 484 -37.07 26.05 35.86
N GLY A 485 -36.46 25.99 37.05
CA GLY A 485 -35.27 25.18 37.32
C GLY A 485 -35.60 23.95 38.16
N ALA A 486 -36.07 22.89 37.53
CA ALA A 486 -36.03 21.55 38.13
C ALA A 486 -34.59 21.27 38.58
N ALA A 487 -34.40 20.85 39.84
CA ALA A 487 -33.11 20.49 40.39
C ALA A 487 -32.38 19.53 39.44
N SER A 488 -31.34 20.01 38.76
CA SER A 488 -30.49 19.14 37.94
C SER A 488 -29.78 18.21 38.91
N ARG A 489 -30.27 16.97 39.03
CA ARG A 489 -29.52 15.88 39.69
C ARG A 489 -28.16 15.80 39.00
N GLU A 490 -27.10 16.23 39.67
CA GLU A 490 -25.73 16.06 39.20
C GLU A 490 -25.51 14.57 38.94
N ARG A 491 -25.37 14.21 37.67
CA ARG A 491 -25.18 12.82 37.25
C ARG A 491 -23.76 12.37 37.60
N PRO A 492 -23.57 11.13 38.06
CA PRO A 492 -22.24 10.59 38.33
C PRO A 492 -21.43 10.56 37.03
N ARG A 493 -20.19 11.03 37.08
CA ARG A 493 -19.24 10.97 35.96
C ARG A 493 -18.23 9.86 36.23
N VAL A 494 -18.10 8.94 35.27
CA VAL A 494 -17.08 7.90 35.27
C VAL A 494 -16.17 8.15 34.06
N THR A 495 -14.88 8.32 34.30
CA THR A 495 -13.87 8.55 33.25
C THR A 495 -12.80 7.48 33.32
N VAL A 496 -12.41 6.93 32.16
CA VAL A 496 -11.29 6.00 32.07
C VAL A 496 -9.99 6.76 32.37
N VAL A 497 -9.17 6.24 33.28
CA VAL A 497 -7.89 6.85 33.68
C VAL A 497 -6.73 6.31 32.84
N THR A 498 -6.77 5.02 32.52
CA THR A 498 -5.78 4.33 31.69
C THR A 498 -6.48 3.34 30.76
N ASP A 499 -5.96 3.17 29.55
CA ASP A 499 -6.45 2.14 28.63
C ASP A 499 -6.40 0.75 29.29
N PRO A 500 -7.43 -0.10 29.10
CA PRO A 500 -7.44 -1.45 29.64
C PRO A 500 -6.20 -2.24 29.21
N ARG A 501 -5.53 -2.89 30.16
CA ARG A 501 -4.31 -3.65 29.92
C ARG A 501 -4.48 -5.12 30.30
N VAL A 502 -3.73 -5.98 29.63
CA VAL A 502 -3.66 -7.41 29.95
C VAL A 502 -2.60 -7.60 31.04
N GLU A 503 -2.96 -8.31 32.11
CA GLU A 503 -2.04 -8.73 33.18
C GLU A 503 -2.17 -10.25 33.39
N GLU A 504 -1.11 -10.90 33.84
CA GLU A 504 -1.16 -12.26 34.36
C GLU A 504 -1.27 -12.19 35.90
N ARG A 505 -2.31 -12.80 36.48
CA ARG A 505 -2.51 -12.90 37.93
C ARG A 505 -2.85 -14.34 38.30
N ASP A 506 -2.10 -14.91 39.23
CA ASP A 506 -2.29 -16.29 39.72
C ASP A 506 -2.34 -17.34 38.58
N GLY A 507 -1.56 -17.14 37.51
CA GLY A 507 -1.52 -18.02 36.35
C GLY A 507 -2.71 -17.88 35.39
N MET A 508 -3.57 -16.86 35.57
CA MET A 508 -4.68 -16.53 34.68
C MET A 508 -4.46 -15.17 34.01
N VAL A 509 -4.77 -15.10 32.71
CA VAL A 509 -4.80 -13.84 31.96
C VAL A 509 -6.04 -13.05 32.35
N VAL A 510 -5.86 -11.81 32.79
CA VAL A 510 -6.93 -10.89 33.20
C VAL A 510 -6.80 -9.54 32.52
N LEU A 511 -7.94 -8.87 32.34
CA LEU A 511 -8.03 -7.50 31.84
C LEU A 511 -8.21 -6.56 33.02
N VAL A 512 -7.37 -5.53 33.11
CA VAL A 512 -7.44 -4.51 34.16
C VAL A 512 -7.74 -3.15 33.56
N ALA A 513 -8.85 -2.54 33.96
CA ALA A 513 -9.27 -1.21 33.54
C ALA A 513 -9.45 -0.29 34.75
N ARG A 514 -8.87 0.92 34.71
CA ARG A 514 -8.94 1.91 35.79
C ARG A 514 -9.92 3.02 35.47
N TYR A 515 -10.84 3.26 36.39
CA TYR A 515 -11.86 4.30 36.28
C TYR A 515 -11.72 5.32 37.41
N ARG A 516 -11.93 6.59 37.09
CA ARG A 516 -12.10 7.67 38.06
C ARG A 516 -13.58 8.01 38.16
N VAL A 517 -14.10 7.99 39.37
CA VAL A 517 -15.52 8.25 39.65
C VAL A 517 -15.64 9.60 40.36
N ALA A 518 -16.49 10.48 39.84
CA ALA A 518 -16.81 11.78 40.41
C ALA A 518 -18.33 11.95 40.54
N ALA A 519 -18.84 12.09 41.76
CA ALA A 519 -20.25 12.36 42.04
C ALA A 519 -20.41 13.01 43.43
N ALA A 520 -21.58 13.60 43.70
CA ALA A 520 -21.90 14.25 44.97
C ALA A 520 -22.29 13.27 46.12
N GLY A 521 -22.40 11.97 45.83
CA GLY A 521 -22.77 10.93 46.81
C GLY A 521 -22.31 9.54 46.38
N PRO A 522 -22.59 8.49 47.18
CA PRO A 522 -22.18 7.12 46.87
C PRO A 522 -22.75 6.65 45.52
N VAL A 523 -21.91 5.98 44.74
CA VAL A 523 -22.25 5.49 43.40
C VAL A 523 -22.12 3.97 43.39
N GLN A 524 -23.16 3.29 42.93
CA GLN A 524 -23.07 1.88 42.56
C GLN A 524 -22.57 1.79 41.12
N LEU A 525 -21.44 1.13 40.92
CA LEU A 525 -20.98 0.70 39.61
C LEU A 525 -21.47 -0.72 39.33
N GLU A 526 -21.85 -0.99 38.08
CA GLU A 526 -22.18 -2.32 37.57
C GLU A 526 -21.37 -2.56 36.29
N ALA A 527 -20.61 -3.65 36.24
CA ALA A 527 -19.88 -4.08 35.04
C ALA A 527 -20.73 -5.08 34.26
N ARG A 528 -21.08 -4.71 33.03
CA ARG A 528 -21.77 -5.56 32.06
C ARG A 528 -20.75 -6.05 31.04
N LEU A 529 -20.57 -7.36 30.97
CA LEU A 529 -19.61 -8.02 30.08
C LEU A 529 -20.35 -8.75 28.96
N SER A 530 -19.87 -8.63 27.73
CA SER A 530 -20.43 -9.37 26.57
C SER A 530 -19.33 -9.85 25.64
N VAL A 531 -19.64 -10.83 24.80
CA VAL A 531 -18.74 -11.30 23.74
C VAL A 531 -19.08 -10.56 22.45
N ALA A 532 -18.09 -9.90 21.85
CA ALA A 532 -18.24 -9.28 20.55
C ALA A 532 -18.14 -10.35 19.46
N THR A 533 -19.23 -10.52 18.71
CA THR A 533 -19.32 -11.43 17.57
C THR A 533 -19.43 -10.64 16.27
N TRP A 534 -19.27 -11.33 15.15
CA TRP A 534 -19.35 -10.75 13.82
C TRP A 534 -20.72 -10.09 13.51
N GLU A 535 -21.79 -10.53 14.19
CA GLU A 535 -23.16 -10.05 14.00
C GLU A 535 -23.60 -9.00 15.04
N GLY A 536 -22.74 -8.65 16.01
CA GLY A 536 -23.02 -7.64 17.03
C GLY A 536 -22.63 -8.07 18.46
N ARG A 537 -23.33 -7.51 19.46
CA ARG A 537 -23.20 -7.90 20.86
C ARG A 537 -24.05 -9.15 21.12
N GLU A 538 -23.42 -10.25 21.53
CA GLU A 538 -24.15 -11.43 21.99
C GLU A 538 -24.12 -11.46 23.52
N ASN A 539 -25.26 -11.11 24.13
CA ASN A 539 -25.43 -11.13 25.58
C ASN A 539 -25.87 -12.51 26.11
N ASP A 540 -26.32 -13.41 25.22
CA ASP A 540 -26.78 -14.75 25.57
C ASP A 540 -26.20 -15.81 24.62
N PRO A 541 -25.05 -16.42 24.96
CA PRO A 541 -24.49 -17.49 24.15
C PRO A 541 -25.30 -18.80 24.27
N PRO A 542 -25.09 -19.76 23.34
CA PRO A 542 -25.66 -21.10 23.39
C PRO A 542 -25.41 -21.79 24.75
N ALA A 543 -26.35 -22.63 25.18
CA ALA A 543 -26.27 -23.32 26.47
C ALA A 543 -24.93 -24.08 26.63
N GLY A 544 -24.09 -23.64 27.57
CA GLY A 544 -22.82 -24.29 27.94
C GLY A 544 -21.53 -23.56 27.53
N ALA A 545 -21.60 -22.43 26.83
CA ALA A 545 -20.39 -21.64 26.50
C ALA A 545 -19.88 -20.82 27.69
N GLU A 546 -18.55 -20.69 27.82
CA GLU A 546 -17.91 -19.85 28.83
C GLU A 546 -18.27 -18.36 28.62
N ARG A 547 -18.46 -17.61 29.72
CA ARG A 547 -18.78 -16.18 29.70
C ARG A 547 -17.67 -15.38 30.36
N PRO A 548 -17.34 -14.17 29.86
CA PRO A 548 -16.43 -13.29 30.56
C PRO A 548 -17.04 -12.93 31.90
N ARG A 549 -16.23 -12.92 32.96
CA ARG A 549 -16.69 -12.69 34.33
C ARG A 549 -15.87 -11.61 35.01
N VAL A 550 -16.53 -10.85 35.89
CA VAL A 550 -15.84 -9.89 36.75
C VAL A 550 -15.02 -10.69 37.78
N GLY A 551 -13.70 -10.49 37.76
CA GLY A 551 -12.80 -11.05 38.75
C GLY A 551 -12.91 -10.29 40.07
N SER A 552 -12.73 -8.96 40.02
CA SER A 552 -12.91 -8.09 41.17
C SER A 552 -12.95 -6.61 40.80
N TRP A 553 -13.49 -5.80 41.72
CA TRP A 553 -13.27 -4.36 41.79
C TRP A 553 -12.29 -4.08 42.93
N THR A 554 -11.27 -3.27 42.69
CA THR A 554 -10.38 -2.76 43.75
C THR A 554 -10.65 -1.28 43.94
N THR A 555 -11.18 -0.94 45.12
CA THR A 555 -11.50 0.44 45.54
C THR A 555 -10.55 0.87 46.66
N GLY A 556 -10.57 2.15 47.02
CA GLY A 556 -9.81 2.63 48.20
C GLY A 556 -10.20 1.95 49.53
N ARG A 557 -11.35 1.26 49.60
CA ARG A 557 -11.85 0.55 50.79
C ARG A 557 -11.59 -0.95 50.80
N GLY A 558 -11.04 -1.49 49.71
CA GLY A 558 -10.75 -2.91 49.56
C GLY A 558 -11.25 -3.50 48.25
N THR A 559 -11.15 -4.82 48.15
CA THR A 559 -11.48 -5.60 46.95
C THR A 559 -12.86 -6.23 47.08
N VAL A 560 -13.69 -6.10 46.04
CA VAL A 560 -15.06 -6.64 45.95
C VAL A 560 -15.13 -7.63 44.80
N HIS A 561 -15.57 -8.86 45.06
CA HIS A 561 -15.74 -9.91 44.05
C HIS A 561 -17.20 -10.03 43.62
N SER A 562 -17.68 -9.05 42.86
CA SER A 562 -19.07 -8.96 42.41
C SER A 562 -19.14 -8.21 41.07
N ASP A 563 -20.22 -8.37 40.32
CA ASP A 563 -20.51 -7.56 39.12
C ASP A 563 -20.79 -6.09 39.47
N ARG A 564 -21.09 -5.82 40.74
CA ARG A 564 -21.40 -4.51 41.30
C ARG A 564 -20.45 -4.13 42.42
N CYS A 565 -20.09 -2.85 42.50
CA CYS A 565 -19.38 -2.31 43.65
C CYS A 565 -19.91 -0.93 44.05
N ILE A 566 -19.83 -0.62 45.34
CA ILE A 566 -20.16 0.72 45.86
C ILE A 566 -18.87 1.52 45.98
N VAL A 567 -18.88 2.69 45.37
CA VAL A 567 -17.75 3.63 45.34
C VAL A 567 -18.18 4.90 46.05
N PHE A 568 -17.27 5.50 46.81
CA PHE A 568 -17.48 6.76 47.52
C PHE A 568 -16.59 7.83 46.88
N PRO A 569 -17.10 8.61 45.90
CA PRO A 569 -16.30 9.57 45.16
C PRO A 569 -15.76 10.73 46.02
N PRO A 570 -14.68 11.41 45.58
CA PRO A 570 -13.86 11.05 44.44
C PRO A 570 -12.99 9.82 44.76
N ASP A 571 -13.00 8.81 43.88
CA ASP A 571 -12.19 7.59 44.03
C ASP A 571 -11.73 7.07 42.67
N GLU A 572 -10.64 6.30 42.67
CA GLU A 572 -10.17 5.53 41.53
C GLU A 572 -10.39 4.04 41.79
N VAL A 573 -10.94 3.35 40.80
CA VAL A 573 -11.36 1.97 40.92
C VAL A 573 -10.76 1.15 39.79
N ASP A 574 -10.11 0.04 40.14
CA ASP A 574 -9.63 -0.95 39.19
C ASP A 574 -10.66 -2.07 39.03
N LEU A 575 -11.12 -2.29 37.81
CA LEU A 575 -11.94 -3.43 37.42
C LEU A 575 -11.05 -4.50 36.81
N VAL A 576 -11.09 -5.70 37.37
CA VAL A 576 -10.42 -6.90 36.86
C VAL A 576 -11.46 -7.81 36.22
N VAL A 577 -11.28 -8.15 34.94
CA VAL A 577 -12.16 -9.05 34.17
C VAL A 577 -11.38 -10.27 33.71
N VAL A 578 -11.98 -11.45 33.86
CA VAL A 578 -11.47 -12.69 33.29
C VAL A 578 -12.14 -12.86 31.92
N PRO A 579 -11.40 -12.71 30.80
CA PRO A 579 -11.95 -12.87 29.47
C PRO A 579 -12.15 -14.36 29.13
N VAL A 580 -12.91 -14.63 28.06
CA VAL A 580 -12.99 -15.98 27.47
C VAL A 580 -11.92 -16.10 26.39
N ALA A 581 -11.18 -17.22 26.38
CA ALA A 581 -10.14 -17.48 25.40
C ALA A 581 -10.68 -17.39 23.96
N ASP A 582 -9.87 -16.88 23.03
CA ASP A 582 -10.21 -16.75 21.60
C ASP A 582 -11.44 -15.91 21.27
N THR A 583 -11.88 -15.03 22.19
CA THR A 583 -13.03 -14.14 21.98
C THR A 583 -12.71 -12.68 22.33
N ALA A 584 -13.54 -11.77 21.80
CA ALA A 584 -13.48 -10.36 22.14
C ALA A 584 -14.44 -10.02 23.29
N THR A 585 -13.92 -9.50 24.41
CA THR A 585 -14.76 -9.11 25.56
C THR A 585 -15.07 -7.61 25.53
N ASP A 586 -16.34 -7.23 25.45
CA ASP A 586 -16.82 -5.84 25.58
C ASP A 586 -17.21 -5.58 27.05
N ILE A 587 -16.63 -4.55 27.67
CA ILE A 587 -16.85 -4.12 29.06
C ILE A 587 -17.62 -2.80 29.05
N THR A 588 -18.85 -2.80 29.55
CA THR A 588 -19.62 -1.59 29.82
C THR A 588 -19.77 -1.38 31.32
N VAL A 589 -19.34 -0.23 31.84
CA VAL A 589 -19.55 0.16 33.24
C VAL A 589 -20.73 1.12 33.33
N VAL A 590 -21.74 0.76 34.11
CA VAL A 590 -22.93 1.57 34.37
C VAL A 590 -22.84 2.14 35.78
N ALA A 591 -23.10 3.43 35.94
CA ALA A 591 -23.08 4.11 37.24
C ALA A 591 -24.48 4.57 37.65
N GLY A 592 -24.91 4.19 38.84
CA GLY A 592 -26.16 4.65 39.48
C GLY A 592 -25.88 5.35 40.80
N LEU A 593 -26.55 6.49 41.05
CA LEU A 593 -26.51 7.14 42.37
C LEU A 593 -27.32 6.33 43.37
N LEU A 594 -26.72 6.05 44.54
CA LEU A 594 -27.43 5.44 45.66
C LEU A 594 -28.08 6.53 46.51
N SER A 595 -29.31 6.27 46.95
CA SER A 595 -29.98 7.11 47.95
C SER A 595 -29.48 6.78 49.36
N GLU A 596 -29.50 7.74 50.29
CA GLU A 596 -29.01 7.57 51.68
C GLU A 596 -29.66 6.38 52.44
N LEU A 597 -30.82 5.89 51.98
CA LEU A 597 -31.53 4.73 52.53
C LEU A 597 -30.96 3.37 52.09
N GLN A 598 -30.14 3.31 51.02
CA GLN A 598 -29.62 2.04 50.47
C GLN A 598 -28.22 1.66 50.96
N VAL A 599 -27.51 2.56 51.65
CA VAL A 599 -26.13 2.34 52.12
C VAL A 599 -26.08 1.52 53.43
N ALA A 600 -27.23 1.39 54.13
CA ALA A 600 -27.29 0.74 55.44
C ALA A 600 -27.42 -0.80 55.41
N ASP A 601 -27.70 -1.39 54.24
CA ASP A 601 -28.00 -2.84 54.07
C ASP A 601 -27.01 -3.58 53.15
N SER A 602 -25.86 -2.97 52.82
CA SER A 602 -24.89 -3.49 51.84
C SER A 602 -23.45 -3.53 52.33
#